data_AF-A0A6B4QS40-F1
#
_entry.id   AF-A0A6B4QS40-F1
#
_cell.length_a   1.000
_cell.length_b   1.000
_cell.length_c   1.000
_cell.angle_alpha   90.00
_cell.angle_beta   90.00
_cell.angle_gamma   90.00
#
_symmetry.space_group_name_H-M   'P 1'
#
loop_
_entity.id
_entity.type
_entity.pdbx_description
1 polymer ?
#
loop_
_entity_poly.entity_id
_entity_poly.type
_entity_poly.pdbx_seq_one_letter_code
_entity_poly.pdbx_strand_id
1 'polypeptide(L)'
;MDKLKIRYVFSSSPNILLIGGKIDINRNKQIESCLKRLPAYNILLKDLINYPPKEKQRNIILNISYYILEDENLRDSVERKRELPIRNVCKKIDISEEFLRTWKEYILFYYVIFSNENYKLIQEYLKIEEKSNNVATLNNIKKTEFFRGLVLKSLNNSAYILTSNGELIKIKCDKNIKIGQEISGQQKKTFRYYKIHVCILIFLIMIMGMSLYSHYCKPQSTIIVNTTSAIKLECNFLDKVIYSYSASEKGRKLIISTDVLHQDIDASIKEILDYAINNEMIPSDNKILITVNGETLKYGILKETSKYLNEVNEKNKSENKSQISVLINNGGNQHKLTTSSYE
;
A
#
# COMPACT_ATOMS: atom_id res chain seq x y z
N MET A 1 32.81 -19.96 -23.97
CA MET A 1 31.50 -19.33 -23.74
C MET A 1 31.07 -18.75 -25.06
N ASP A 2 30.00 -19.27 -25.64
CA ASP A 2 29.49 -18.70 -26.89
C ASP A 2 28.63 -17.50 -26.56
N LYS A 3 28.92 -16.37 -27.22
CA LYS A 3 28.10 -15.17 -27.09
C LYS A 3 26.72 -15.47 -27.70
N LEU A 4 25.64 -15.21 -26.96
CA LEU A 4 24.28 -15.41 -27.51
C LEU A 4 24.13 -14.55 -28.77
N LYS A 5 24.11 -15.20 -29.94
CA LYS A 5 23.77 -14.53 -31.20
C LYS A 5 22.26 -14.48 -31.31
N ILE A 6 21.68 -13.28 -31.21
CA ILE A 6 20.25 -13.06 -31.46
C ILE A 6 20.01 -13.29 -32.96
N ARG A 7 19.51 -14.47 -33.31
CA ARG A 7 19.17 -14.87 -34.69
C ARG A 7 17.71 -14.53 -35.00
N TYR A 8 16.83 -14.74 -34.04
CA TYR A 8 15.38 -14.58 -34.23
C TYR A 8 14.83 -13.37 -33.48
N VAL A 9 13.87 -12.68 -34.07
CA VAL A 9 13.13 -11.58 -33.44
C VAL A 9 11.64 -11.72 -33.72
N PHE A 10 10.80 -11.30 -32.77
CA PHE A 10 9.38 -11.16 -33.04
C PHE A 10 9.16 -9.98 -33.98
N SER A 11 8.44 -10.21 -35.09
CA SER A 11 8.01 -9.15 -35.99
C SER A 11 6.97 -8.28 -35.30
N SER A 12 6.95 -6.98 -35.62
CA SER A 12 5.95 -6.04 -35.10
C SER A 12 4.65 -6.02 -35.91
N SER A 13 4.63 -6.70 -37.06
CA SER A 13 3.50 -6.70 -37.98
C SER A 13 2.44 -7.74 -37.59
N PRO A 14 1.15 -7.41 -37.73
CA PRO A 14 0.07 -8.34 -37.41
C PRO A 14 0.13 -9.55 -38.35
N ASN A 15 -0.17 -10.72 -37.82
CA ASN A 15 -0.25 -11.94 -38.61
C ASN A 15 -1.67 -12.15 -39.15
N ILE A 16 -1.79 -12.79 -40.32
CA ILE A 16 -3.09 -13.13 -40.92
C ILE A 16 -3.56 -14.44 -40.28
N LEU A 17 -4.64 -14.37 -39.53
CA LEU A 17 -5.25 -15.56 -38.93
C LEU A 17 -6.19 -16.25 -39.94
N LEU A 18 -5.95 -17.53 -40.22
CA LEU A 18 -6.86 -18.36 -41.02
C LEU A 18 -8.15 -18.62 -40.24
N ILE A 19 -9.30 -18.26 -40.82
CA ILE A 19 -10.63 -18.44 -40.21
C ILE A 19 -11.33 -19.64 -40.85
N GLY A 20 -11.96 -20.48 -40.03
CA GLY A 20 -12.78 -21.59 -40.50
C GLY A 20 -13.19 -22.52 -39.36
N GLY A 21 -14.44 -22.97 -39.34
CA GLY A 21 -15.01 -23.68 -38.18
C GLY A 21 -14.17 -24.87 -37.68
N LYS A 22 -13.63 -25.69 -38.60
CA LYS A 22 -12.72 -26.82 -38.25
C LYS A 22 -11.37 -26.34 -37.71
N ILE A 23 -10.80 -25.29 -38.31
CA ILE A 23 -9.51 -24.70 -37.90
C ILE A 23 -9.64 -24.07 -36.51
N ASP A 24 -10.73 -23.35 -36.27
CA ASP A 24 -11.00 -22.70 -34.98
C ASP A 24 -11.16 -23.74 -33.86
N ILE A 25 -11.91 -24.83 -34.09
CA ILE A 25 -12.02 -25.94 -33.13
C ILE A 25 -10.64 -26.55 -32.83
N ASN A 26 -9.83 -26.77 -33.85
CA ASN A 26 -8.49 -27.32 -33.67
C ASN A 26 -7.60 -26.35 -32.88
N ARG A 27 -7.64 -25.05 -33.19
CA ARG A 27 -6.87 -24.01 -32.48
C ARG A 27 -7.24 -23.99 -30.99
N ASN A 28 -8.53 -24.08 -30.68
CA ASN A 28 -9.02 -24.11 -29.30
C ASN A 28 -8.46 -25.31 -28.54
N LYS A 29 -8.49 -26.50 -29.16
CA LYS A 29 -7.90 -27.72 -28.58
C LYS A 29 -6.40 -27.57 -28.33
N GLN A 30 -5.66 -26.95 -29.25
CA GLN A 30 -4.22 -26.70 -29.08
C GLN A 30 -3.94 -25.76 -27.90
N ILE A 31 -4.70 -24.67 -27.78
CA ILE A 31 -4.57 -23.70 -26.69
C ILE A 31 -4.88 -24.36 -25.35
N GLU A 32 -6.00 -25.08 -25.25
CA GLU A 32 -6.37 -25.78 -24.02
C GLU A 32 -5.33 -26.82 -23.62
N SER A 33 -4.80 -27.59 -24.57
CA SER A 33 -3.71 -28.55 -24.32
C SER A 33 -2.43 -27.85 -23.84
N CYS A 34 -2.05 -26.74 -24.48
CA CYS A 34 -0.89 -25.94 -24.08
C CYS A 34 -1.06 -25.41 -22.66
N LEU A 35 -2.20 -24.81 -22.34
CA LEU A 35 -2.50 -24.27 -21.01
C LEU A 35 -2.55 -25.36 -19.93
N LYS A 36 -3.03 -26.56 -20.24
CA LYS A 36 -3.00 -27.71 -19.32
C LYS A 36 -1.58 -28.22 -19.04
N ARG A 37 -0.63 -27.95 -19.93
CA ARG A 37 0.78 -28.37 -19.78
C ARG A 37 1.61 -27.39 -18.95
N LEU A 38 1.22 -26.11 -18.88
CA LEU A 38 1.97 -25.08 -18.13
C LEU A 38 2.17 -25.38 -16.63
N PRO A 39 1.17 -25.91 -15.88
CA PRO A 39 1.36 -26.23 -14.47
C PRO A 39 2.44 -27.29 -14.20
N ALA A 40 2.70 -28.21 -15.15
CA ALA A 40 3.77 -29.19 -15.02
C ALA A 40 5.16 -28.55 -14.97
N TYR A 41 5.30 -27.32 -15.47
CA TYR A 41 6.52 -26.50 -15.41
C TYR A 41 6.46 -25.44 -14.32
N ASN A 42 5.48 -25.53 -13.41
CA ASN A 42 5.20 -24.53 -12.38
C ASN A 42 4.95 -23.11 -12.95
N ILE A 43 4.31 -23.03 -14.12
CA ILE A 43 3.98 -21.76 -14.80
C ILE A 43 2.49 -21.45 -14.60
N LEU A 44 2.21 -20.28 -14.05
CA LEU A 44 0.85 -19.73 -13.95
C LEU A 44 0.64 -18.68 -15.05
N LEU A 45 -0.36 -18.91 -15.92
CA LEU A 45 -0.70 -17.96 -16.99
C LEU A 45 -0.95 -16.54 -16.47
N LYS A 46 -1.51 -16.41 -15.25
CA LYS A 46 -1.77 -15.12 -14.60
C LYS A 46 -0.47 -14.35 -14.35
N ASP A 47 0.62 -15.03 -14.01
CA ASP A 47 1.89 -14.39 -13.66
C ASP A 47 2.59 -13.87 -14.91
N LEU A 48 2.58 -14.65 -16.00
CA LEU A 48 3.02 -14.18 -17.31
C LEU A 48 2.29 -12.86 -17.69
N ILE A 49 0.96 -12.84 -17.60
CA ILE A 49 0.15 -11.65 -17.95
C ILE A 49 0.46 -10.43 -17.05
N ASN A 50 0.79 -10.64 -15.78
CA ASN A 50 1.06 -9.56 -14.83
C ASN A 50 2.49 -9.00 -14.92
N TYR A 51 3.43 -9.82 -15.39
CA TYR A 51 4.85 -9.50 -15.43
C TYR A 51 5.46 -9.69 -16.83
N PRO A 52 4.93 -9.02 -17.89
CA PRO A 52 5.43 -9.22 -19.24
C PRO A 52 6.82 -8.60 -19.48
N PRO A 53 7.71 -9.26 -20.24
CA PRO A 53 9.01 -8.72 -20.64
C PRO A 53 8.86 -7.56 -21.63
N LYS A 54 9.82 -6.64 -21.61
CA LYS A 54 9.97 -5.64 -22.67
C LYS A 54 10.37 -6.33 -23.98
N GLU A 55 10.12 -5.69 -25.12
CA GLU A 55 10.46 -6.22 -26.45
C GLU A 55 11.88 -6.75 -26.58
N LYS A 56 12.89 -5.96 -26.17
CA LYS A 56 14.29 -6.40 -26.18
C LYS A 56 14.51 -7.68 -25.36
N GLN A 57 13.90 -7.77 -24.18
CA GLN A 57 14.01 -8.93 -23.29
C GLN A 57 13.29 -10.13 -23.90
N ARG A 58 12.12 -9.93 -24.50
CA ARG A 58 11.32 -10.95 -25.16
C ARG A 58 12.08 -11.62 -26.31
N ASN A 59 12.79 -10.84 -27.12
CA ASN A 59 13.63 -11.37 -28.19
C ASN A 59 14.81 -12.20 -27.62
N ILE A 60 15.41 -11.78 -26.51
CA ILE A 60 16.45 -12.59 -25.83
C ILE A 60 15.86 -13.92 -25.33
N ILE A 61 14.72 -13.88 -24.65
CA ILE A 61 14.00 -15.05 -24.14
C ILE A 61 13.68 -16.03 -25.27
N LEU A 62 13.21 -15.54 -26.43
CA LEU A 62 12.94 -16.35 -27.62
C LEU A 62 14.19 -17.13 -28.06
N ASN A 63 15.33 -16.46 -28.19
CA ASN A 63 16.57 -17.09 -28.65
C ASN A 63 17.11 -18.09 -27.63
N ILE A 64 16.98 -17.82 -26.33
CA ILE A 64 17.33 -18.82 -25.28
C ILE A 64 16.44 -20.05 -25.43
N SER A 65 15.15 -19.86 -25.70
CA SER A 65 14.20 -20.96 -25.86
C SER A 65 14.55 -21.85 -27.06
N TYR A 66 14.89 -21.24 -28.21
CA TYR A 66 15.41 -21.96 -29.38
C TYR A 66 16.72 -22.67 -29.11
N TYR A 67 17.66 -22.02 -28.41
CA TYR A 67 18.92 -22.64 -28.04
C TYR A 67 18.72 -23.92 -27.21
N ILE A 68 17.78 -23.90 -26.27
CA ILE A 68 17.43 -25.08 -25.45
C ILE A 68 16.80 -26.19 -26.31
N LEU A 69 16.03 -25.84 -27.35
CA LEU A 69 15.40 -26.81 -28.25
C LEU A 69 16.43 -27.51 -29.17
N GLU A 70 17.45 -26.78 -29.60
CA GLU A 70 18.54 -27.28 -30.45
C GLU A 70 19.54 -28.14 -29.67
N ASP A 71 19.80 -27.83 -28.39
CA ASP A 71 20.76 -28.55 -27.56
C ASP A 71 20.13 -29.77 -26.85
N GLU A 72 20.42 -30.97 -27.34
CA GLU A 72 19.84 -32.23 -26.82
C GLU A 72 20.01 -32.40 -25.30
N ASN A 73 21.17 -32.07 -24.77
CA ASN A 73 21.46 -32.20 -23.34
C ASN A 73 20.59 -31.26 -22.49
N LEU A 74 20.40 -30.02 -22.94
CA LEU A 74 19.53 -29.05 -22.26
C LEU A 74 18.07 -29.44 -22.41
N ARG A 75 17.65 -29.86 -23.60
CA ARG A 75 16.30 -30.34 -23.90
C ARG A 75 15.92 -31.49 -22.98
N ASP A 76 16.73 -32.53 -22.92
CA ASP A 76 16.49 -33.71 -22.07
C ASP A 76 16.45 -33.36 -20.58
N SER A 77 17.24 -32.36 -20.16
CA SER A 77 17.20 -31.87 -18.78
C SER A 77 15.88 -31.15 -18.48
N VAL A 78 15.40 -30.30 -19.39
CA VAL A 78 14.13 -29.57 -19.24
C VAL A 78 12.95 -30.54 -19.27
N GLU A 79 12.97 -31.56 -20.12
CA GLU A 79 11.86 -32.52 -20.21
C GLU A 79 11.76 -33.42 -18.98
N ARG A 80 12.89 -33.89 -18.45
CA ARG A 80 12.92 -34.73 -17.25
C ARG A 80 12.59 -33.95 -15.99
N LYS A 81 13.21 -32.78 -15.80
CA LYS A 81 13.07 -32.00 -14.56
C LYS A 81 11.89 -31.04 -14.58
N ARG A 82 11.35 -30.72 -15.76
CA ARG A 82 10.32 -29.68 -15.97
C ARG A 82 10.74 -28.30 -15.45
N GLU A 83 12.05 -28.05 -15.40
CA GLU A 83 12.64 -26.82 -14.90
C GLU A 83 13.75 -26.35 -15.83
N LEU A 84 14.01 -25.03 -15.82
CA LEU A 84 15.11 -24.44 -16.59
C LEU A 84 16.45 -24.80 -15.93
N PRO A 85 17.39 -25.49 -16.62
CA PRO A 85 18.70 -25.83 -16.06
C PRO A 85 19.64 -24.61 -16.10
N ILE A 86 19.37 -23.61 -15.25
CA ILE A 86 20.00 -22.29 -15.26
C ILE A 86 21.53 -22.35 -15.32
N ARG A 87 22.15 -23.16 -14.45
CA ARG A 87 23.62 -23.31 -14.39
C ARG A 87 24.19 -23.86 -15.70
N ASN A 88 23.48 -24.77 -16.36
CA ASN A 88 23.94 -25.38 -17.61
C ASN A 88 23.80 -24.39 -18.77
N VAL A 89 22.71 -23.61 -18.79
CA VAL A 89 22.48 -22.55 -19.76
C VAL A 89 23.55 -21.45 -19.62
N CYS A 90 23.83 -20.96 -18.41
CA CYS A 90 24.87 -19.96 -18.17
C CYS A 90 26.28 -20.43 -18.58
N LYS A 91 26.60 -21.72 -18.44
CA LYS A 91 27.91 -22.25 -18.86
C LYS A 91 28.08 -22.22 -20.38
N LYS A 92 26.99 -22.46 -21.11
CA LYS A 92 27.00 -22.56 -22.56
C LYS A 92 26.86 -21.18 -23.23
N ILE A 93 26.02 -20.32 -22.66
CA ILE A 93 25.65 -19.03 -23.23
C ILE A 93 26.06 -17.88 -22.29
N ASP A 94 26.63 -16.82 -22.85
CA ASP A 94 26.97 -15.58 -22.13
C ASP A 94 25.71 -14.76 -21.72
N ILE A 95 25.01 -15.20 -20.67
CA ILE A 95 23.81 -14.55 -20.10
C ILE A 95 23.88 -14.61 -18.58
N SER A 96 23.50 -13.52 -17.91
CA SER A 96 23.51 -13.46 -16.45
C SER A 96 22.50 -14.44 -15.85
N GLU A 97 22.92 -15.07 -14.75
CA GLU A 97 22.07 -15.98 -13.97
C GLU A 97 20.79 -15.28 -13.48
N GLU A 98 20.91 -14.00 -13.10
CA GLU A 98 19.80 -13.16 -12.68
C GLU A 98 18.74 -13.00 -13.79
N PHE A 99 19.16 -12.81 -15.05
CA PHE A 99 18.23 -12.70 -16.18
C PHE A 99 17.45 -14.01 -16.37
N LEU A 100 18.14 -15.15 -16.34
CA LEU A 100 17.51 -16.46 -16.47
C LEU A 100 16.54 -16.74 -15.32
N ARG A 101 16.92 -16.40 -14.08
CA ARG A 101 16.04 -16.55 -12.90
C ARG A 101 14.79 -15.69 -13.02
N THR A 102 14.96 -14.44 -13.45
CA THR A 102 13.86 -13.47 -13.60
C THR A 102 12.88 -13.90 -14.69
N TRP A 103 13.37 -14.44 -15.80
CA TRP A 103 12.57 -14.76 -16.99
C TRP A 103 12.32 -16.25 -17.23
N LYS A 104 12.64 -17.12 -16.25
CA LYS A 104 12.55 -18.58 -16.40
C LYS A 104 11.20 -19.07 -16.90
N GLU A 105 10.11 -18.48 -16.40
CA GLU A 105 8.74 -18.87 -16.75
C GLU A 105 8.43 -18.53 -18.21
N TYR A 106 8.93 -17.39 -18.69
CA TYR A 106 8.79 -16.99 -20.09
C TYR A 106 9.64 -17.83 -21.03
N ILE A 107 10.86 -18.19 -20.64
CA ILE A 107 11.73 -19.09 -21.41
C ILE A 107 11.06 -20.46 -21.54
N LEU A 108 10.57 -21.02 -20.42
CA LEU A 108 9.87 -22.30 -20.43
C LEU A 108 8.53 -22.23 -21.16
N PHE A 109 7.81 -21.09 -21.11
CA PHE A 109 6.57 -20.90 -21.86
C PHE A 109 6.80 -20.99 -23.37
N TYR A 110 7.81 -20.29 -23.90
CA TYR A 110 8.16 -20.40 -25.32
C TYR A 110 8.71 -21.79 -25.66
N TYR A 111 9.53 -22.39 -24.79
CA TYR A 111 9.96 -23.78 -24.96
C TYR A 111 8.76 -24.72 -25.12
N VAL A 112 7.75 -24.65 -24.25
CA VAL A 112 6.56 -25.52 -24.31
C VAL A 112 5.76 -25.30 -25.60
N ILE A 113 5.67 -24.07 -26.10
CA ILE A 113 5.00 -23.77 -27.37
C ILE A 113 5.75 -24.41 -28.54
N PHE A 114 7.07 -24.20 -28.62
CA PHE A 114 7.86 -24.60 -29.78
C PHE A 114 8.32 -26.07 -29.74
N SER A 115 8.38 -26.71 -28.56
CA SER A 115 8.81 -28.11 -28.43
C SER A 115 7.73 -29.11 -28.86
N ASN A 116 6.48 -28.70 -29.04
CA ASN A 116 5.36 -29.60 -29.29
C ASN A 116 4.72 -29.30 -30.65
N GLU A 117 4.87 -30.23 -31.60
CA GLU A 117 4.33 -30.13 -32.96
C GLU A 117 2.80 -29.99 -32.99
N ASN A 118 2.11 -30.45 -31.95
CA ASN A 118 0.67 -30.31 -31.83
C ASN A 118 0.22 -28.85 -31.66
N TYR A 119 1.13 -27.90 -31.43
CA TYR A 119 0.81 -26.48 -31.27
C TYR A 119 1.06 -25.66 -32.53
N LYS A 120 1.12 -26.30 -33.70
CA LYS A 120 1.40 -25.66 -34.99
C LYS A 120 0.58 -24.39 -35.27
N LEU A 121 -0.72 -24.34 -34.93
CA LEU A 121 -1.55 -23.14 -35.18
C LEU A 121 -1.19 -21.98 -34.24
N ILE A 122 -0.67 -22.27 -33.04
CA ILE A 122 -0.15 -21.25 -32.12
C ILE A 122 1.22 -20.77 -32.60
N GLN A 123 2.07 -21.70 -33.04
CA GLN A 123 3.40 -21.40 -33.58
C GLN A 123 3.31 -20.54 -34.85
N GLU A 124 2.45 -20.92 -35.80
CA GLU A 124 2.20 -20.17 -37.04
C GLU A 124 1.63 -18.78 -36.78
N TYR A 125 0.89 -18.58 -35.68
CA TYR A 125 0.39 -17.27 -35.28
C TYR A 125 1.52 -16.33 -34.81
N LEU A 126 2.58 -16.87 -34.20
CA LEU A 126 3.73 -16.10 -33.74
C LEU A 126 4.62 -15.74 -34.93
N LYS A 127 4.71 -14.45 -35.24
CA LYS A 127 5.50 -13.99 -36.38
C LYS A 127 6.96 -13.79 -35.96
N ILE A 128 7.82 -14.73 -36.37
CA ILE A 128 9.24 -14.75 -36.05
C ILE A 128 10.03 -14.53 -37.34
N GLU A 129 10.92 -13.55 -37.32
CA GLU A 129 11.78 -13.20 -38.45
C GLU A 129 13.24 -13.41 -38.05
N GLU A 130 14.08 -13.77 -39.02
CA GLU A 130 15.52 -13.73 -38.83
C GLU A 130 15.97 -12.27 -38.76
N LYS A 131 16.85 -11.96 -37.81
CA LYS A 131 17.35 -10.60 -37.60
C LYS A 131 18.20 -10.18 -38.80
N SER A 132 17.60 -9.45 -39.73
CA SER A 132 18.34 -8.83 -40.83
C SER A 132 19.10 -7.60 -40.33
N ASN A 133 20.31 -7.38 -40.86
CA ASN A 133 21.16 -6.24 -40.48
C ASN A 133 20.62 -4.87 -40.96
N ASN A 134 19.55 -4.84 -41.76
CA ASN A 134 19.11 -3.66 -42.54
C ASN A 134 17.69 -3.18 -42.25
N VAL A 135 17.10 -3.48 -41.10
CA VAL A 135 15.85 -2.80 -40.71
C VAL A 135 16.17 -1.81 -39.61
N ALA A 136 16.30 -0.55 -40.05
CA ALA A 136 16.21 0.60 -39.18
C ALA A 136 15.02 0.38 -38.24
N THR A 137 15.30 0.34 -36.94
CA THR A 137 14.30 0.38 -35.88
C THR A 137 13.31 1.49 -36.19
N LEU A 138 12.12 1.15 -36.69
CA LEU A 138 10.96 2.03 -36.71
C LEU A 138 10.48 2.20 -35.26
N ASN A 139 11.31 2.87 -34.45
CA ASN A 139 11.09 3.14 -33.03
C ASN A 139 10.06 4.25 -32.77
N ASN A 140 9.10 4.45 -33.67
CA ASN A 140 8.09 5.50 -33.53
C ASN A 140 6.66 5.00 -33.82
N ILE A 141 6.36 3.72 -33.62
CA ILE A 141 4.97 3.32 -33.48
C ILE A 141 4.54 3.74 -32.07
N LYS A 142 3.78 4.84 -31.98
CA LYS A 142 3.07 5.23 -30.76
C LYS A 142 2.50 3.95 -30.16
N LYS A 143 2.87 3.65 -28.91
CA LYS A 143 2.39 2.47 -28.19
C LYS A 143 0.87 2.63 -28.02
N THR A 144 0.11 2.16 -28.99
CA THR A 144 -1.33 2.24 -28.97
C THR A 144 -1.81 1.36 -27.81
N GLU A 145 -2.69 1.88 -26.97
CA GLU A 145 -3.31 1.06 -25.91
C GLU A 145 -4.17 -0.08 -26.47
N PHE A 146 -4.36 -0.12 -27.79
CA PHE A 146 -5.08 -1.13 -28.54
C PHE A 146 -4.15 -2.28 -28.95
N PHE A 147 -4.50 -3.49 -28.54
CA PHE A 147 -3.76 -4.71 -28.85
C PHE A 147 -4.67 -5.70 -29.56
N ARG A 148 -4.11 -6.45 -30.50
CA ARG A 148 -4.75 -7.55 -31.22
C ARG A 148 -4.03 -8.85 -30.88
N GLY A 149 -4.79 -9.90 -30.60
CA GLY A 149 -4.22 -11.17 -30.17
C GLY A 149 -5.21 -12.32 -30.13
N LEU A 150 -4.66 -13.53 -30.08
CA LEU A 150 -5.38 -14.78 -29.94
C LEU A 150 -5.76 -15.03 -28.48
N VAL A 151 -7.03 -15.34 -28.24
CA VAL A 151 -7.59 -15.52 -26.89
C VAL A 151 -7.11 -16.82 -26.28
N LEU A 152 -6.38 -16.72 -25.16
CA LEU A 152 -5.98 -17.85 -24.35
C LEU A 152 -7.03 -18.20 -23.30
N LYS A 153 -7.61 -17.18 -22.65
CA LYS A 153 -8.60 -17.39 -21.58
C LYS A 153 -9.61 -16.25 -21.57
N SER A 154 -10.89 -16.61 -21.53
CA SER A 154 -12.00 -15.67 -21.39
C SER A 154 -12.29 -15.41 -19.91
N LEU A 155 -12.52 -14.14 -19.55
CA LEU A 155 -13.04 -13.71 -18.24
C LEU A 155 -14.25 -12.80 -18.48
N ASN A 156 -15.07 -12.56 -17.45
CA ASN A 156 -16.37 -11.86 -17.60
C ASN A 156 -16.34 -10.53 -18.38
N ASN A 157 -15.30 -9.71 -18.22
CA ASN A 157 -15.18 -8.40 -18.89
C ASN A 157 -13.74 -8.11 -19.33
N SER A 158 -13.00 -9.18 -19.60
CA SER A 158 -11.60 -9.11 -20.06
C SER A 158 -11.15 -10.46 -20.58
N ALA A 159 -10.14 -10.49 -21.43
CA ALA A 159 -9.54 -11.73 -21.88
C ALA A 159 -8.02 -11.66 -21.75
N TYR A 160 -7.39 -12.83 -21.62
CA TYR A 160 -5.96 -12.98 -21.81
C TYR A 160 -5.69 -13.33 -23.26
N ILE A 161 -4.84 -12.53 -23.90
CA ILE A 161 -4.47 -12.69 -25.30
C ILE A 161 -2.97 -12.94 -25.45
N LEU A 162 -2.61 -13.70 -26.48
CA LEU A 162 -1.26 -13.81 -27.03
C LEU A 162 -1.22 -12.99 -28.32
N THR A 163 -0.33 -12.01 -28.42
CA THR A 163 -0.15 -11.22 -29.66
C THR A 163 0.76 -11.96 -30.64
N SER A 164 0.69 -11.59 -31.93
CA SER A 164 1.60 -12.11 -32.96
C SER A 164 3.07 -11.91 -32.62
N ASN A 165 3.38 -10.88 -31.82
CA ASN A 165 4.72 -10.51 -31.41
C ASN A 165 5.16 -11.27 -30.15
N GLY A 166 4.39 -12.26 -29.69
CA GLY A 166 4.67 -13.09 -28.52
C GLY A 166 4.38 -12.43 -27.17
N GLU A 167 3.67 -11.30 -27.13
CA GLU A 167 3.29 -10.64 -25.87
C GLU A 167 2.03 -11.26 -25.27
N LEU A 168 2.02 -11.41 -23.95
CA LEU A 168 0.85 -11.85 -23.18
C LEU A 168 0.23 -10.65 -22.49
N ILE A 169 -1.02 -10.33 -22.83
CA ILE A 169 -1.68 -9.10 -22.38
C ILE A 169 -3.10 -9.39 -21.92
N LYS A 170 -3.54 -8.65 -20.90
CA LYS A 170 -4.95 -8.59 -20.49
C LYS A 170 -5.64 -7.41 -21.19
N ILE A 171 -6.68 -7.68 -21.96
CA ILE A 171 -7.47 -6.65 -22.63
C ILE A 171 -8.92 -6.60 -22.14
N LYS A 172 -9.57 -5.44 -22.27
CA LYS A 172 -11.00 -5.25 -22.03
C LYS A 172 -11.78 -5.75 -23.23
N CYS A 173 -12.84 -6.50 -22.97
CA CYS A 173 -13.63 -7.15 -24.02
C CYS A 173 -15.05 -7.44 -23.54
N ASP A 174 -15.98 -7.62 -24.48
CA ASP A 174 -17.38 -7.93 -24.20
C ASP A 174 -17.60 -9.36 -23.69
N LYS A 175 -18.77 -9.57 -23.08
CA LYS A 175 -19.27 -10.88 -22.67
C LYS A 175 -19.64 -11.66 -23.94
N ASN A 176 -18.88 -12.71 -24.27
CA ASN A 176 -19.15 -13.81 -25.23
C ASN A 176 -17.94 -14.16 -26.12
N ILE A 177 -16.75 -14.19 -25.53
CA ILE A 177 -15.52 -14.50 -26.26
C ILE A 177 -15.17 -15.96 -26.10
N LYS A 178 -14.91 -16.64 -27.22
CA LYS A 178 -14.43 -18.02 -27.25
C LYS A 178 -12.90 -18.03 -27.25
N ILE A 179 -12.33 -19.04 -26.59
CA ILE A 179 -10.89 -19.33 -26.67
C ILE A 179 -10.52 -19.51 -28.15
N GLY A 180 -9.28 -19.13 -28.51
CA GLY A 180 -8.70 -19.26 -29.86
C GLY A 180 -9.21 -18.31 -30.93
N GLN A 181 -10.22 -17.49 -30.64
CA GLN A 181 -10.58 -16.36 -31.49
C GLN A 181 -9.50 -15.27 -31.43
N GLU A 182 -9.35 -14.52 -32.51
CA GLU A 182 -8.57 -13.29 -32.49
C GLU A 182 -9.47 -12.12 -32.16
N ILE A 183 -9.09 -11.36 -31.14
CA ILE A 183 -9.83 -10.19 -30.69
C ILE A 183 -8.89 -8.99 -30.64
N SER A 184 -9.49 -7.82 -30.61
CA SER A 184 -8.76 -6.57 -30.44
C SER A 184 -9.43 -5.71 -29.38
N GLY A 185 -8.64 -5.00 -28.58
CA GLY A 185 -9.18 -4.23 -27.47
C GLY A 185 -8.12 -3.45 -26.71
N GLN A 186 -8.59 -2.59 -25.80
CA GLN A 186 -7.72 -1.77 -24.95
C GLN A 186 -7.09 -2.60 -23.82
N GLN A 187 -5.81 -2.35 -23.53
CA GLN A 187 -5.13 -2.98 -22.40
C GLN A 187 -5.78 -2.60 -21.07
N LYS A 188 -6.08 -3.61 -20.25
CA LYS A 188 -6.56 -3.40 -18.88
C LYS A 188 -5.35 -3.17 -17.96
N LYS A 189 -5.23 -1.97 -17.41
CA LYS A 189 -4.18 -1.64 -16.43
C LYS A 189 -4.31 -2.53 -15.19
N THR A 190 -3.24 -3.22 -14.83
CA THR A 190 -3.14 -4.11 -13.67
C THR A 190 -2.62 -3.35 -12.44
N PHE A 191 -2.77 -3.90 -11.23
CA PHE A 191 -2.25 -3.32 -9.96
C PHE A 191 -0.78 -2.88 -10.01
N ARG A 192 0.05 -3.53 -10.85
CA ARG A 192 1.45 -3.16 -11.10
C ARG A 192 1.63 -1.68 -11.45
N TYR A 193 0.69 -1.08 -12.18
CA TYR A 193 0.79 0.33 -12.58
C TYR A 193 0.62 1.29 -11.40
N TYR A 194 -0.07 0.86 -10.34
CA TYR A 194 -0.38 1.71 -9.18
C TYR A 194 0.52 1.49 -7.97
N LYS A 195 1.35 0.43 -7.95
CA LYS A 195 2.16 0.07 -6.77
C LYS A 195 3.04 1.23 -6.28
N ILE A 196 3.65 1.97 -7.19
CA ILE A 196 4.53 3.12 -6.86
C ILE A 196 3.69 4.26 -6.28
N HIS A 197 2.54 4.55 -6.88
CA HIS A 197 1.63 5.60 -6.38
C HIS A 197 1.12 5.29 -4.97
N VAL A 198 0.81 4.02 -4.67
CA VAL A 198 0.40 3.59 -3.33
C VAL A 198 1.55 3.77 -2.32
N CYS A 199 2.77 3.39 -2.68
CA CYS A 199 3.94 3.60 -1.81
C CYS A 199 4.17 5.10 -1.49
N ILE A 200 4.05 5.96 -2.50
CA ILE A 200 4.19 7.42 -2.32
C ILE A 200 3.11 7.96 -1.38
N LEU A 201 1.86 7.52 -1.55
CA LEU A 201 0.75 7.95 -0.70
C LEU A 201 0.98 7.57 0.78
N ILE A 202 1.40 6.34 1.05
CA ILE A 202 1.70 5.87 2.41
C ILE A 202 2.83 6.69 3.04
N PHE A 203 3.88 6.99 2.27
CA PHE A 203 5.00 7.81 2.72
C PHE A 203 4.56 9.23 3.09
N LEU A 204 3.69 9.85 2.28
CA LEU A 204 3.12 11.17 2.58
C LEU A 204 2.28 11.16 3.87
N ILE A 205 1.45 10.14 4.07
CA ILE A 205 0.66 9.97 5.30
C ILE A 205 1.59 9.85 6.53
N MET A 206 2.68 9.10 6.41
CA MET A 206 3.66 8.94 7.50
C MET A 206 4.32 10.27 7.88
N ILE A 207 4.73 11.08 6.89
CA ILE A 207 5.31 12.42 7.14
C ILE A 207 4.27 13.33 7.82
N MET A 208 3.03 13.31 7.35
CA MET A 208 1.96 14.13 7.90
C MET A 208 1.66 13.73 9.36
N GLY A 209 1.60 12.43 9.65
CA GLY A 209 1.43 11.90 11.01
C GLY A 209 2.58 12.28 11.94
N MET A 210 3.84 12.21 11.47
CA MET A 210 5.00 12.59 12.26
C MET A 210 5.02 14.09 12.57
N SER A 211 4.61 14.93 11.61
CA SER A 211 4.44 16.37 11.83
C SER A 211 3.37 16.65 12.89
N LEU A 212 2.17 16.06 12.74
CA LEU A 212 1.08 16.21 13.70
C LEU A 212 1.48 15.74 15.11
N TYR A 213 2.20 14.63 15.22
CA TYR A 213 2.69 14.13 16.49
C TYR A 213 3.70 15.09 17.14
N SER A 214 4.65 15.62 16.36
CA SER A 214 5.61 16.62 16.85
C SER A 214 4.91 17.90 17.35
N HIS A 215 3.86 18.35 16.66
CA HIS A 215 3.03 19.46 17.12
C HIS A 215 2.21 19.12 18.36
N TYR A 216 1.69 17.89 18.46
CA TYR A 216 0.93 17.41 19.63
C TYR A 216 1.78 17.35 20.89
N CYS A 217 3.05 16.95 20.79
CA CYS A 217 3.95 16.79 21.95
C CYS A 217 4.59 18.09 22.45
N LYS A 218 4.36 19.23 21.80
CA LYS A 218 4.90 20.52 22.25
C LYS A 218 3.98 21.13 23.33
N PRO A 219 4.51 21.48 24.51
CA PRO A 219 3.75 22.21 25.51
C PRO A 219 3.50 23.64 25.05
N GLN A 220 2.25 24.07 25.11
CA GLN A 220 1.79 25.40 24.71
C GLN A 220 1.31 26.23 25.91
N SER A 221 0.65 25.56 26.85
CA SER A 221 0.17 26.17 28.10
C SER A 221 0.58 25.32 29.29
N THR A 222 1.02 25.96 30.36
CA THR A 222 1.32 25.32 31.64
C THR A 222 0.33 25.79 32.67
N ILE A 223 -0.33 24.86 33.35
CA ILE A 223 -1.37 25.13 34.33
C ILE A 223 -0.91 24.62 35.66
N ILE A 224 -1.00 25.50 36.65
CA ILE A 224 -0.64 25.20 38.02
C ILE A 224 -1.91 25.28 38.84
N VAL A 225 -2.38 24.12 39.32
CA VAL A 225 -3.51 24.01 40.24
C VAL A 225 -2.96 23.97 41.67
N ASN A 226 -3.15 25.05 42.41
CA ASN A 226 -2.71 25.17 43.79
C ASN A 226 -3.76 24.62 44.74
N THR A 227 -3.72 23.30 44.96
CA THR A 227 -4.39 22.66 46.10
C THR A 227 -3.47 22.74 47.34
N THR A 228 -3.65 21.88 48.36
CA THR A 228 -2.61 21.66 49.40
C THR A 228 -1.25 21.27 48.80
N SER A 229 -1.26 20.69 47.60
CA SER A 229 -0.09 20.37 46.80
C SER A 229 -0.20 21.01 45.42
N ALA A 230 0.85 21.70 44.96
CA ALA A 230 0.87 22.27 43.62
C ALA A 230 0.94 21.15 42.56
N ILE A 231 0.00 21.17 41.62
CA ILE A 231 -0.06 20.23 40.48
C ILE A 231 0.19 21.02 39.21
N LYS A 232 1.25 20.65 38.49
CA LYS A 232 1.62 21.19 37.19
C LYS A 232 1.05 20.29 36.10
N LEU A 233 0.32 20.88 35.17
CA LEU A 233 -0.12 20.26 33.92
C LEU A 233 0.50 21.04 32.76
N GLU A 234 1.07 20.36 31.78
CA GLU A 234 1.42 20.97 30.50
C GLU A 234 0.45 20.46 29.45
N CYS A 235 -0.14 21.41 28.73
CA CYS A 235 -1.16 21.17 27.73
C CYS A 235 -0.63 21.56 26.34
N ASN A 236 -1.08 20.84 25.32
CA ASN A 236 -0.77 21.17 23.93
C ASN A 236 -1.82 22.10 23.31
N PHE A 237 -1.67 22.38 22.01
CA PHE A 237 -2.57 23.26 21.24
C PHE A 237 -4.03 22.80 21.14
N LEU A 238 -4.32 21.54 21.49
CA LEU A 238 -5.66 20.97 21.52
C LEU A 238 -6.26 21.00 22.94
N ASP A 239 -5.62 21.73 23.86
CA ASP A 239 -6.02 21.79 25.27
C ASP A 239 -5.99 20.40 25.96
N LYS A 240 -5.17 19.49 25.44
CA LYS A 240 -4.95 18.15 26.03
C LYS A 240 -3.70 18.13 26.90
N VAL A 241 -3.78 17.46 28.04
CA VAL A 241 -2.65 17.28 28.94
C VAL A 241 -1.64 16.32 28.32
N ILE A 242 -0.41 16.78 28.11
CA ILE A 242 0.70 15.97 27.58
C ILE A 242 1.72 15.60 28.65
N TYR A 243 1.71 16.32 29.77
CA TYR A 243 2.59 16.06 30.91
C TYR A 243 1.95 16.55 32.20
N SER A 244 2.16 15.81 33.28
CA SER A 244 1.68 16.15 34.62
C SER A 244 2.76 15.90 35.66
N TYR A 245 2.87 16.79 36.65
CA TYR A 245 3.91 16.72 37.68
C TYR A 245 3.48 17.36 38.99
N SER A 246 3.92 16.78 40.12
CA SER A 246 3.88 17.43 41.42
C SER A 246 5.15 17.11 42.21
N ALA A 247 5.64 18.10 42.96
CA ALA A 247 6.81 17.94 43.82
C ALA A 247 6.51 17.12 45.08
N SER A 248 5.27 17.15 45.56
CA SER A 248 4.84 16.50 46.80
C SER A 248 4.47 15.03 46.60
N GLU A 249 4.64 14.20 47.62
CA GLU A 249 4.21 12.79 47.57
C GLU A 249 2.68 12.67 47.44
N LYS A 250 1.92 13.50 48.18
CA LYS A 250 0.45 13.53 48.09
C LYS A 250 -0.03 13.94 46.70
N GLY A 251 0.60 14.96 46.09
CA GLY A 251 0.28 15.37 44.72
C GLY A 251 0.65 14.33 43.66
N ARG A 252 1.72 13.55 43.85
CA ARG A 252 2.03 12.42 42.95
C ARG A 252 0.98 11.31 43.05
N LYS A 253 0.53 10.97 44.26
CA LYS A 253 -0.58 10.01 44.46
C LYS A 253 -1.85 10.49 43.76
N LEU A 254 -2.17 11.78 43.86
CA LEU A 254 -3.30 12.39 43.16
C LEU A 254 -3.17 12.20 41.64
N ILE A 255 -2.05 12.60 41.04
CA ILE A 255 -1.84 12.49 39.58
C ILE A 255 -1.98 11.05 39.08
N ILE A 256 -1.44 10.07 39.82
CA ILE A 256 -1.53 8.65 39.47
C ILE A 256 -2.98 8.15 39.58
N SER A 257 -3.73 8.61 40.58
CA SER A 257 -5.11 8.18 40.78
C SER A 257 -6.10 8.80 39.80
N THR A 258 -5.82 10.01 39.30
CA THR A 258 -6.71 10.71 38.37
C THR A 258 -6.41 10.42 36.90
N ASP A 259 -5.22 9.89 36.55
CA ASP A 259 -4.84 9.54 35.17
C ASP A 259 -5.17 10.62 34.11
N VAL A 260 -4.73 11.85 34.41
CA VAL A 260 -5.05 13.05 33.60
C VAL A 260 -4.32 13.12 32.26
N LEU A 261 -3.46 12.15 31.91
CA LEU A 261 -2.68 12.19 30.67
C LEU A 261 -3.58 12.00 29.44
N HIS A 262 -3.34 12.79 28.40
CA HIS A 262 -4.11 12.83 27.14
C HIS A 262 -5.58 13.24 27.25
N GLN A 263 -6.05 13.50 28.46
CA GLN A 263 -7.38 14.03 28.71
C GLN A 263 -7.47 15.51 28.35
N ASP A 264 -8.71 15.97 28.13
CA ASP A 264 -8.99 17.38 27.98
C ASP A 264 -8.79 18.11 29.32
N ILE A 265 -8.34 19.35 29.23
CA ILE A 265 -8.05 20.22 30.37
C ILE A 265 -9.22 20.37 31.37
N ASP A 266 -10.45 20.45 30.88
CA ASP A 266 -11.64 20.65 31.71
C ASP A 266 -11.94 19.40 32.54
N ALA A 267 -11.92 18.23 31.88
CA ALA A 267 -12.04 16.94 32.54
C ALA A 267 -10.90 16.76 33.57
N SER A 268 -9.67 17.08 33.18
CA SER A 268 -8.50 16.94 34.04
C SER A 268 -8.59 17.80 35.31
N ILE A 269 -9.00 19.07 35.19
CA ILE A 269 -9.15 19.97 36.33
C ILE A 269 -10.30 19.51 37.22
N LYS A 270 -11.43 19.10 36.63
CA LYS A 270 -12.57 18.53 37.38
C LYS A 270 -12.14 17.30 38.21
N GLU A 271 -11.41 16.36 37.62
CA GLU A 271 -10.95 15.16 38.31
C GLU A 271 -9.95 15.48 39.44
N ILE A 272 -9.04 16.44 39.20
CA ILE A 272 -8.12 16.93 40.24
C ILE A 272 -8.90 17.55 41.41
N LEU A 273 -9.91 18.36 41.11
CA LEU A 273 -10.73 19.00 42.15
C LEU A 273 -11.58 17.98 42.91
N ASP A 274 -12.20 17.02 42.22
CA ASP A 274 -12.99 15.96 42.86
C ASP A 274 -12.14 15.12 43.81
N TYR A 275 -10.97 14.69 43.35
CA TYR A 275 -10.03 13.98 44.23
C TYR A 275 -9.60 14.86 45.41
N ALA A 276 -9.31 16.14 45.18
CA ALA A 276 -8.87 17.03 46.23
C ALA A 276 -9.95 17.28 47.29
N ILE A 277 -11.22 17.37 46.90
CA ILE A 277 -12.37 17.52 47.81
C ILE A 277 -12.54 16.24 48.65
N ASN A 278 -12.54 15.07 48.00
CA ASN A 278 -12.80 13.79 48.66
C ASN A 278 -11.68 13.38 49.64
N ASN A 279 -10.46 13.89 49.46
CA ASN A 279 -9.29 13.59 50.29
C ASN A 279 -8.83 14.76 51.18
N GLU A 280 -9.69 15.77 51.39
CA GLU A 280 -9.42 16.94 52.23
C GLU A 280 -8.12 17.69 51.85
N MET A 281 -7.80 17.74 50.56
CA MET A 281 -6.60 18.37 50.01
C MET A 281 -6.83 19.83 49.60
N ILE A 282 -7.82 20.51 50.18
CA ILE A 282 -8.14 21.92 49.93
C ILE A 282 -7.30 22.82 50.87
N PRO A 283 -6.74 23.94 50.39
CA PRO A 283 -6.06 24.92 51.23
C PRO A 283 -6.95 25.44 52.37
N SER A 284 -6.34 25.82 53.50
CA SER A 284 -7.06 26.23 54.73
C SER A 284 -7.96 27.46 54.57
N ASP A 285 -7.76 28.26 53.53
CA ASP A 285 -8.57 29.43 53.18
C ASP A 285 -9.75 29.09 52.23
N ASN A 286 -9.95 27.81 51.90
CA ASN A 286 -10.94 27.30 50.95
C ASN A 286 -10.86 27.97 49.56
N LYS A 287 -9.70 28.50 49.20
CA LYS A 287 -9.45 29.13 47.90
C LYS A 287 -8.44 28.31 47.11
N ILE A 288 -8.83 27.90 45.92
CA ILE A 288 -7.95 27.20 44.99
C ILE A 288 -7.57 28.18 43.89
N LEU A 289 -6.27 28.44 43.72
CA LEU A 289 -5.74 29.29 42.66
C LEU A 289 -5.25 28.42 41.50
N ILE A 290 -5.82 28.65 40.32
CA ILE A 290 -5.38 28.05 39.06
C ILE A 290 -4.62 29.13 38.29
N THR A 291 -3.35 28.88 38.00
CA THR A 291 -2.51 29.81 37.23
C THR A 291 -2.22 29.22 35.87
N VAL A 292 -2.48 29.98 34.80
CA VAL A 292 -2.17 29.61 33.42
C VAL A 292 -1.00 30.46 32.92
N ASN A 293 0.09 29.80 32.58
CA ASN A 293 1.29 30.38 31.97
C ASN A 293 1.42 29.91 30.51
N GLY A 294 1.96 30.75 29.64
CA GLY A 294 2.06 30.45 28.20
C GLY A 294 0.85 31.00 27.44
N GLU A 295 0.28 30.22 26.53
CA GLU A 295 -0.94 30.65 25.86
C GLU A 295 -2.16 30.61 26.79
N THR A 296 -2.99 31.64 26.69
CA THR A 296 -4.21 31.79 27.50
C THR A 296 -5.26 30.78 27.07
N LEU A 297 -5.97 30.21 28.05
CA LEU A 297 -7.14 29.37 27.79
C LEU A 297 -8.24 30.20 27.14
N LYS A 298 -8.90 29.65 26.12
CA LYS A 298 -10.08 30.28 25.52
C LYS A 298 -11.21 30.33 26.54
N TYR A 299 -12.00 31.39 26.46
CA TYR A 299 -13.20 31.49 27.28
C TYR A 299 -14.18 30.37 26.89
N GLY A 300 -14.74 29.68 27.88
CA GLY A 300 -15.74 28.62 27.70
C GLY A 300 -15.20 27.20 27.84
N ILE A 301 -13.88 27.04 27.94
CA ILE A 301 -13.24 25.71 28.02
C ILE A 301 -13.62 24.97 29.31
N LEU A 302 -13.75 25.66 30.45
CA LEU A 302 -13.95 25.04 31.77
C LEU A 302 -15.43 24.89 32.18
N LYS A 303 -16.26 24.48 31.23
CA LYS A 303 -17.72 24.42 31.41
C LYS A 303 -18.14 23.28 32.33
N GLU A 304 -17.48 22.13 32.27
CA GLU A 304 -17.78 20.99 33.14
C GLU A 304 -17.28 21.23 34.55
N THR A 305 -16.06 21.75 34.69
CA THR A 305 -15.48 22.11 35.99
C THR A 305 -16.33 23.14 36.72
N SER A 306 -16.81 24.18 36.02
CA SER A 306 -17.67 25.21 36.63
C SER A 306 -19.01 24.64 37.10
N LYS A 307 -19.66 23.77 36.31
CA LYS A 307 -20.89 23.07 36.71
C LYS A 307 -20.68 22.21 37.94
N TYR A 308 -19.63 21.39 37.93
CA TYR A 308 -19.28 20.53 39.06
C TYR A 308 -19.07 21.34 40.35
N LEU A 309 -18.32 22.44 40.28
CA LEU A 309 -18.07 23.31 41.44
C LEU A 309 -19.36 23.90 42.03
N ASN A 310 -20.33 24.26 41.19
CA ASN A 310 -21.62 24.76 41.68
C ASN A 310 -22.43 23.67 42.38
N GLU A 311 -22.47 22.45 41.82
CA GLU A 311 -23.15 21.32 42.45
C GLU A 311 -22.57 20.99 43.82
N VAL A 312 -21.24 21.02 43.94
CA VAL A 312 -20.54 20.84 45.22
C VAL A 312 -20.88 21.97 46.20
N ASN A 313 -20.88 23.22 45.74
CA ASN A 313 -21.18 24.37 46.61
C ASN A 313 -22.64 24.43 47.07
N GLU A 314 -23.59 24.01 46.23
CA GLU A 314 -25.01 23.86 46.61
C GLU A 314 -25.19 22.75 47.67
N LYS A 315 -24.51 21.61 47.50
CA LYS A 315 -24.49 20.55 48.52
C LYS A 315 -23.90 21.04 49.84
N ASN A 316 -22.74 21.72 49.80
CA ASN A 316 -22.10 22.28 50.99
C ASN A 316 -23.00 23.31 51.70
N LYS A 317 -23.74 24.12 50.94
CA LYS A 317 -24.72 25.07 51.50
C LYS A 317 -25.87 24.36 52.22
N SER A 318 -26.37 23.25 51.68
CA SER A 318 -27.39 22.41 52.33
C SER A 318 -26.88 21.77 53.63
N GLU A 319 -25.59 21.42 53.69
CA GLU A 319 -24.94 20.75 54.82
C GLU A 319 -24.27 21.73 55.83
N ASN A 320 -24.46 23.04 55.70
CA ASN A 320 -23.78 24.08 56.50
C ASN A 320 -22.24 23.99 56.49
N LYS A 321 -21.65 23.53 55.38
CA LYS A 321 -20.20 23.48 55.15
C LYS A 321 -19.70 24.73 54.42
N SER A 322 -18.43 25.04 54.58
CA SER A 322 -17.78 26.18 53.90
C SER A 322 -17.74 25.99 52.38
N GLN A 323 -18.03 27.05 51.64
CA GLN A 323 -17.98 27.07 50.17
C GLN A 323 -16.54 27.12 49.65
N ILE A 324 -16.30 26.46 48.52
CA ILE A 324 -15.00 26.41 47.85
C ILE A 324 -14.99 27.46 46.74
N SER A 325 -13.97 28.34 46.75
CA SER A 325 -13.81 29.39 45.74
C SER A 325 -12.61 29.11 44.85
N VAL A 326 -12.85 28.87 43.56
CA VAL A 326 -11.78 28.69 42.56
C VAL A 326 -11.52 30.01 41.84
N LEU A 327 -10.27 30.48 41.87
CA LEU A 327 -9.79 31.68 41.17
C LEU A 327 -8.88 31.25 40.02
N ILE A 328 -9.10 31.81 38.83
CA ILE A 328 -8.28 31.54 37.65
C ILE A 328 -7.54 32.80 37.27
N ASN A 329 -6.22 32.70 37.21
CA ASN A 329 -5.34 33.70 36.61
C ASN A 329 -4.94 33.21 35.21
N ASN A 330 -5.61 33.73 34.18
CA ASN A 330 -5.38 33.34 32.79
C ASN A 330 -4.48 34.36 32.09
N GLY A 331 -3.17 34.16 32.11
CA GLY A 331 -2.22 35.07 31.48
C GLY A 331 -2.24 36.50 32.03
N GLY A 332 -2.52 36.67 33.33
CA GLY A 332 -2.61 37.97 34.00
C GLY A 332 -4.03 38.47 34.24
N ASN A 333 -5.06 37.87 33.61
CA ASN A 333 -6.46 38.20 33.87
C ASN A 333 -7.04 37.28 34.96
N GLN A 334 -7.25 37.83 36.15
CA GLN A 334 -7.79 37.09 37.30
C GLN A 334 -9.31 37.24 37.40
N HIS A 335 -10.01 36.11 37.44
CA HIS A 335 -11.45 36.07 37.63
C HIS A 335 -11.86 34.85 38.46
N LYS A 336 -13.06 34.90 39.05
CA LYS A 336 -13.64 33.76 39.77
C LYS A 336 -14.28 32.82 38.76
N LEU A 337 -14.07 31.51 38.92
CA LEU A 337 -14.77 30.52 38.11
C LEU A 337 -16.24 30.48 38.53
N THR A 338 -17.13 31.04 37.71
CA THR A 338 -18.59 30.96 37.89
C THR A 338 -19.25 30.48 36.59
N THR A 339 -20.44 29.89 36.69
CA THR A 339 -21.24 29.43 35.54
C THR A 339 -21.52 30.56 34.54
N SER A 340 -21.73 31.78 35.04
CA SER A 340 -22.07 32.96 34.24
C SER A 340 -20.88 33.60 33.51
N SER A 341 -19.65 33.18 33.81
CA SER A 341 -18.44 33.75 33.20
C SER A 341 -18.18 33.16 31.80
N TYR A 342 -18.96 32.16 31.37
CA TYR A 342 -18.62 31.26 30.28
C TYR A 342 -19.84 30.66 29.53
N GLU A 343 -20.95 31.41 29.47
CA GLU A 343 -22.01 31.21 28.45
C GLU A 343 -21.70 31.93 27.14
#